data_AF-A0A7N0TX43-F1
#
_entry.id   AF-A0A7N0TX43-F1
#
_cell.length_a   1.000
_cell.length_b   1.000
_cell.length_c   1.000
_cell.angle_alpha   90.00
_cell.angle_beta   90.00
_cell.angle_gamma   90.00
#
_symmetry.space_group_name_H-M   'P 1'
#
loop_
_entity.id
_entity.type
_entity.pdbx_description
1 polymer ?
#
loop_
_entity_poly.entity_id
_entity_poly.type
_entity_poly.pdbx_seq_one_letter_code
_entity_poly.pdbx_strand_id
1 'polypeptide(L)'
;MEEEEEEQQQQGGQGWLQQQLQRSRQEHQQGQGDHRNHQTMKKIIFYEFMPTKMREDYCKMNNIRPNRKWLKEMRDMDPPPQTDPDNPWRIRKALTAIEVAMKKIIVTEKQAVDHIFRYWSFEMANHAFLGRDAFRELVIWDVTALPVGEPVKVCSASTFFRKAPTSGNYSLGLGDLVERRGLGPLDEVGLYWEPTQSAFFFKLLRRHNNPAATLLLRGSAH
;
A
#
# COMPACT_ATOMS: atom_id res chain seq x y z
N MET A 1 -21.88 -34.32 -2.29
CA MET A 1 -21.50 -34.25 -0.86
C MET A 1 -20.18 -33.51 -0.69
N GLU A 2 -19.22 -33.59 -1.62
CA GLU A 2 -17.99 -32.76 -1.57
C GLU A 2 -18.22 -31.30 -2.04
N GLU A 3 -19.14 -31.04 -2.98
CA GLU A 3 -19.41 -29.68 -3.50
C GLU A 3 -20.03 -28.72 -2.46
N GLU A 4 -20.77 -29.21 -1.46
CA GLU A 4 -21.43 -28.37 -0.44
C GLU A 4 -20.48 -27.88 0.66
N GLU A 5 -19.30 -28.50 0.83
CA GLU A 5 -18.27 -28.02 1.78
C GLU A 5 -17.39 -26.92 1.17
N GLU A 6 -17.15 -26.92 -0.16
CA GLU A 6 -16.37 -25.86 -0.81
C GLU A 6 -17.12 -24.51 -0.83
N GLU A 7 -18.43 -24.50 -1.06
CA GLU A 7 -19.22 -23.25 -1.02
C GLU A 7 -19.27 -22.64 0.40
N GLN A 8 -19.39 -23.46 1.44
CA GLN A 8 -19.38 -22.99 2.83
C GLN A 8 -18.01 -22.42 3.25
N GLN A 9 -16.91 -23.00 2.76
CA GLN A 9 -15.55 -22.52 3.06
C GLN A 9 -15.18 -21.23 2.30
N GLN A 10 -15.69 -21.03 1.08
CA GLN A 10 -15.53 -19.75 0.37
C GLN A 10 -16.25 -18.59 1.10
N GLN A 11 -17.43 -18.85 1.64
CA GLN A 11 -18.19 -17.85 2.42
C GLN A 11 -17.46 -17.44 3.70
N GLY A 12 -16.78 -18.35 4.40
CA GLY A 12 -16.11 -18.05 5.67
C GLY A 12 -14.99 -16.99 5.57
N GLY A 13 -14.16 -17.04 4.53
CA GLY A 13 -13.03 -16.10 4.39
C GLY A 13 -13.40 -14.75 3.80
N GLN A 14 -14.41 -14.70 2.92
CA GLN A 14 -15.06 -13.44 2.57
C GLN A 14 -15.74 -12.86 3.81
N GLY A 15 -16.41 -13.70 4.60
CA GLY A 15 -17.01 -13.37 5.89
C GLY A 15 -16.05 -12.70 6.86
N TRP A 16 -14.82 -13.22 7.07
CA TRP A 16 -13.84 -12.56 7.94
C TRP A 16 -13.42 -11.17 7.43
N LEU A 17 -13.14 -11.05 6.13
CA LEU A 17 -12.73 -9.77 5.53
C LEU A 17 -13.88 -8.75 5.58
N GLN A 18 -15.11 -9.18 5.26
CA GLN A 18 -16.32 -8.39 5.39
C GLN A 18 -16.61 -8.04 6.85
N GLN A 19 -16.36 -8.93 7.82
CA GLN A 19 -16.56 -8.68 9.25
C GLN A 19 -15.53 -7.68 9.80
N GLN A 20 -14.27 -7.72 9.34
CA GLN A 20 -13.29 -6.66 9.61
C GLN A 20 -13.72 -5.31 9.01
N LEU A 21 -14.19 -5.30 7.75
CA LEU A 21 -14.70 -4.09 7.09
C LEU A 21 -15.98 -3.56 7.76
N GLN A 22 -16.87 -4.44 8.23
CA GLN A 22 -18.09 -4.08 8.97
C GLN A 22 -17.77 -3.57 10.37
N ARG A 23 -16.81 -4.18 11.07
CA ARG A 23 -16.33 -3.72 12.37
C ARG A 23 -15.66 -2.35 12.25
N SER A 24 -14.81 -2.15 11.24
CA SER A 24 -14.23 -0.84 10.90
C SER A 24 -15.32 0.20 10.62
N ARG A 25 -16.42 -0.16 9.93
CA ARG A 25 -17.61 0.72 9.76
C ARG A 25 -18.39 0.96 11.06
N GLN A 26 -18.55 -0.04 11.92
CA GLN A 26 -19.30 0.09 13.18
C GLN A 26 -18.54 0.96 14.18
N GLU A 27 -17.23 0.77 14.33
CA GLU A 27 -16.36 1.63 15.15
C GLU A 27 -16.39 3.08 14.63
N HIS A 28 -16.45 3.27 13.30
CA HIS A 28 -16.63 4.59 12.68
C HIS A 28 -18.02 5.22 12.90
N GLN A 29 -19.05 4.42 13.24
CA GLN A 29 -20.41 4.90 13.55
C GLN A 29 -20.66 5.07 15.06
N GLN A 30 -20.12 4.20 15.91
CA GLN A 30 -20.26 4.29 17.37
C GLN A 30 -19.47 5.45 17.98
N GLY A 31 -18.48 6.00 17.27
CA GLY A 31 -17.86 7.29 17.61
C GLY A 31 -18.72 8.53 17.27
N GLN A 32 -19.84 8.39 16.55
CA GLN A 32 -20.68 9.51 16.10
C GLN A 32 -21.79 9.87 17.10
N GLY A 33 -21.40 10.08 18.35
CA GLY A 33 -22.22 10.80 19.32
C GLY A 33 -22.20 12.30 19.02
N ASP A 34 -23.20 12.75 18.24
CA ASP A 34 -23.58 14.15 18.02
C ASP A 34 -22.50 15.10 17.43
N HIS A 35 -22.51 15.24 16.10
CA HIS A 35 -22.66 16.53 15.39
C HIS A 35 -22.60 16.33 13.87
N ARG A 36 -23.38 17.11 13.10
CA ARG A 36 -23.40 17.07 11.62
C ARG A 36 -22.16 17.68 10.98
N ASN A 37 -20.99 17.08 11.18
CA ASN A 37 -19.81 17.37 10.39
C ASN A 37 -19.75 16.43 9.19
N HIS A 38 -19.88 16.97 7.98
CA HIS A 38 -19.28 16.34 6.81
C HIS A 38 -17.76 16.42 7.03
N GLN A 39 -17.18 15.38 7.62
CA GLN A 39 -15.77 15.36 7.99
C GLN A 39 -14.94 15.18 6.71
N THR A 40 -14.77 16.29 5.98
CA THR A 40 -13.86 16.42 4.84
C THR A 40 -12.52 15.82 5.26
N MET A 41 -12.12 14.72 4.63
CA MET A 41 -10.86 14.06 4.98
C MET A 41 -9.69 15.01 4.68
N LYS A 42 -8.49 14.67 5.14
CA LYS A 42 -7.30 15.47 4.85
C LYS A 42 -6.60 14.86 3.64
N LYS A 43 -6.65 15.54 2.48
CA LYS A 43 -5.91 15.14 1.28
C LYS A 43 -4.60 15.90 1.22
N ILE A 44 -3.50 15.16 1.15
CA ILE A 44 -2.16 15.74 1.04
C ILE A 44 -1.86 15.87 -0.45
N ILE A 45 -1.72 17.11 -0.93
CA ILE A 45 -1.50 17.42 -2.34
C ILE A 45 -0.08 17.94 -2.53
N PHE A 46 0.60 17.40 -3.55
CA PHE A 46 1.94 17.83 -3.94
C PHE A 46 1.87 19.04 -4.86
N TYR A 47 2.55 20.11 -4.47
CA TYR A 47 2.71 21.30 -5.32
C TYR A 47 4.15 21.45 -5.75
N GLU A 48 4.36 21.68 -7.04
CA GLU A 48 5.63 22.16 -7.57
C GLU A 48 5.54 23.69 -7.70
N PHE A 49 6.00 24.40 -6.66
CA PHE A 49 5.89 25.85 -6.60
C PHE A 49 7.14 26.52 -7.21
N MET A 50 6.98 27.69 -7.83
CA MET A 50 8.10 28.51 -8.28
C MET A 50 8.84 29.05 -7.04
N PRO A 51 10.19 29.08 -6.97
CA PRO A 51 10.88 29.67 -5.85
C PRO A 51 10.67 31.19 -5.91
N THR A 52 11.01 31.86 -4.83
CA THR A 52 11.29 33.29 -4.94
C THR A 52 12.47 33.50 -5.88
N LYS A 53 12.45 34.57 -6.68
CA LYS A 53 13.53 34.94 -7.61
C LYS A 53 14.92 34.84 -6.97
N MET A 54 15.04 35.35 -5.73
CA MET A 54 16.22 35.26 -4.87
C MET A 54 16.78 33.82 -4.72
N ARG A 55 15.92 32.81 -4.52
CA ARG A 55 16.35 31.42 -4.36
C ARG A 55 16.63 30.73 -5.69
N GLU A 56 15.95 31.13 -6.76
CA GLU A 56 16.29 30.69 -8.12
C GLU A 56 17.69 31.18 -8.52
N ASP A 57 17.99 32.46 -8.27
CA ASP A 57 19.28 33.07 -8.60
C ASP A 57 20.41 32.49 -7.74
N TYR A 58 20.17 32.20 -6.44
CA TYR A 58 21.11 31.44 -5.60
C TYR A 58 21.35 30.02 -6.15
N CYS A 59 20.30 29.29 -6.55
CA CYS A 59 20.45 27.95 -7.12
C CYS A 59 21.23 27.97 -8.44
N LYS A 60 21.01 28.97 -9.31
CA LYS A 60 21.81 29.20 -10.53
C LYS A 60 23.28 29.46 -10.20
N MET A 61 23.57 30.39 -9.28
CA MET A 61 24.95 30.72 -8.87
C MET A 61 25.73 29.51 -8.34
N ASN A 62 25.06 28.59 -7.64
CA ASN A 62 25.68 27.41 -7.05
C ASN A 62 25.56 26.14 -7.93
N ASN A 63 25.04 26.25 -9.16
CA ASN A 63 24.75 25.14 -10.06
C ASN A 63 23.87 24.02 -9.44
N ILE A 64 23.02 24.38 -8.48
CA ILE A 64 22.11 23.47 -7.77
C ILE A 64 20.78 23.44 -8.54
N ARG A 65 20.34 22.27 -9.03
CA ARG A 65 18.98 22.12 -9.56
C ARG A 65 17.97 22.31 -8.42
N PRO A 66 17.02 23.26 -8.51
CA PRO A 66 16.03 23.48 -7.47
C PRO A 66 14.99 22.35 -7.48
N ASN A 67 15.22 21.30 -6.69
CA ASN A 67 14.18 20.30 -6.40
C ASN A 67 13.04 20.98 -5.62
N ARG A 68 11.85 20.98 -6.23
CA ARG A 68 10.81 22.01 -6.03
C ARG A 68 9.47 21.52 -5.49
N LYS A 69 9.32 20.22 -5.22
CA LYS A 69 8.06 19.66 -4.73
C LYS A 69 7.92 19.93 -3.22
N TRP A 70 6.80 20.51 -2.80
CA TRP A 70 6.39 20.67 -1.39
C TRP A 70 5.08 19.91 -1.14
N LEU A 71 4.88 19.39 0.07
CA LEU A 71 3.56 18.90 0.48
C LEU A 71 2.72 20.06 1.00
N LYS A 72 1.45 20.10 0.62
CA LYS A 72 0.44 20.96 1.23
C LYS A 72 -0.68 20.09 1.77
N GLU A 73 -0.97 20.20 3.06
CA GLU A 73 -2.20 19.65 3.62
C GLU A 73 -3.39 20.44 3.05
N MET A 74 -4.37 19.74 2.51
CA MET A 74 -5.62 20.32 2.02
C MET A 74 -6.80 19.55 2.58
N ARG A 75 -7.96 20.21 2.66
CA ARG A 75 -9.22 19.52 2.95
C ARG A 75 -9.71 18.88 1.66
N ASP A 76 -9.99 17.61 1.78
CA ASP A 76 -10.57 16.77 0.75
C ASP A 76 -12.06 17.09 0.70
N MET A 77 -12.45 17.88 -0.29
CA MET A 77 -13.85 18.27 -0.49
C MET A 77 -14.67 17.14 -1.12
N ASP A 78 -14.00 16.18 -1.75
CA ASP A 78 -14.62 15.02 -2.37
C ASP A 78 -14.86 13.91 -1.32
N PRO A 79 -15.98 13.16 -1.40
CA PRO A 79 -16.19 12.01 -0.55
C PRO A 79 -15.06 10.97 -0.74
N PRO A 80 -14.79 10.13 0.29
CA PRO A 80 -13.86 9.01 0.14
C PRO A 80 -14.24 8.15 -1.07
N PRO A 81 -13.28 7.57 -1.82
CA PRO A 81 -13.63 6.63 -2.88
C PRO A 81 -14.35 5.47 -2.21
N GLN A 82 -15.54 5.11 -2.69
CA GLN A 82 -16.26 3.95 -2.17
C GLN A 82 -15.36 2.72 -2.33
N THR A 83 -15.05 2.05 -1.22
CA THR A 83 -14.38 0.75 -1.27
C THR A 83 -15.43 -0.27 -1.68
N ASP A 84 -15.22 -0.88 -2.84
CA ASP A 84 -15.89 -2.12 -3.21
C ASP A 84 -15.51 -3.19 -2.16
N PRO A 85 -16.47 -3.72 -1.37
CA PRO A 85 -16.17 -4.72 -0.35
C PRO A 85 -15.70 -6.05 -0.95
N ASP A 86 -16.07 -6.34 -2.19
CA ASP A 86 -15.74 -7.59 -2.89
C ASP A 86 -14.39 -7.46 -3.63
N ASN A 87 -13.93 -6.23 -3.88
CA ASN A 87 -12.62 -5.91 -4.44
C ASN A 87 -11.91 -4.75 -3.71
N PRO A 88 -11.42 -4.96 -2.46
CA PRO A 88 -10.74 -3.92 -1.69
C PRO A 88 -9.35 -3.55 -2.24
N TRP A 89 -8.84 -4.25 -3.26
CA TRP A 89 -7.47 -4.16 -3.79
C TRP A 89 -7.22 -2.92 -4.65
N ARG A 90 -7.31 -1.73 -4.04
CA ARG A 90 -7.11 -0.41 -4.68
C ARG A 90 -5.79 -0.28 -5.46
N ILE A 91 -4.76 -1.01 -5.07
CA ILE A 91 -3.49 -1.13 -5.78
C ILE A 91 -3.33 -2.59 -6.20
N ARG A 92 -3.75 -2.91 -7.42
CA ARG A 92 -3.64 -4.24 -8.03
C ARG A 92 -2.72 -4.19 -9.25
N LYS A 93 -1.73 -5.09 -9.32
CA LYS A 93 -0.80 -5.18 -10.47
C LYS A 93 -0.07 -6.53 -10.54
N ALA A 94 0.45 -6.85 -11.72
CA ALA A 94 1.50 -7.86 -11.88
C ALA A 94 2.86 -7.29 -11.45
N LEU A 95 3.70 -8.13 -10.82
CA LEU A 95 5.05 -7.79 -10.42
C LEU A 95 6.02 -7.82 -11.61
N THR A 96 6.87 -6.81 -11.74
CA THR A 96 7.98 -6.85 -12.70
C THR A 96 9.19 -7.60 -12.12
N ALA A 97 10.07 -8.11 -13.00
CA ALA A 97 11.30 -8.78 -12.56
C ALA A 97 12.19 -7.88 -11.70
N ILE A 98 12.22 -6.57 -11.96
CA ILE A 98 12.96 -5.59 -11.17
C ILE A 98 12.35 -5.44 -9.77
N GLU A 99 11.02 -5.40 -9.65
CA GLU A 99 10.33 -5.30 -8.35
C GLU A 99 10.61 -6.52 -7.45
N VAL A 100 10.60 -7.72 -8.04
CA VAL A 100 10.97 -8.97 -7.34
C VAL A 100 12.44 -8.95 -6.94
N ALA A 101 13.36 -8.66 -7.87
CA ALA A 101 14.80 -8.64 -7.60
C ALA A 101 15.20 -7.58 -6.54
N MET A 102 14.56 -6.41 -6.57
CA MET A 102 14.75 -5.35 -5.57
C MET A 102 13.93 -5.56 -4.29
N LYS A 103 13.07 -6.58 -4.25
CA LYS A 103 12.10 -6.92 -3.18
C LYS A 103 11.21 -5.74 -2.77
N LYS A 104 10.71 -4.98 -3.74
CA LYS A 104 9.96 -3.73 -3.57
C LYS A 104 8.83 -3.65 -4.60
N ILE A 105 7.64 -3.23 -4.19
CA ILE A 105 6.57 -2.82 -5.12
C ILE A 105 6.70 -1.34 -5.44
N ILE A 106 6.63 -1.00 -6.73
CA ILE A 106 6.52 0.37 -7.22
C ILE A 106 5.03 0.75 -7.25
N VAL A 107 4.68 1.72 -6.39
CA VAL A 107 3.37 2.36 -6.32
C VAL A 107 3.46 3.69 -7.06
N THR A 108 2.53 3.97 -7.99
CA THR A 108 2.57 5.24 -8.75
C THR A 108 2.31 6.46 -7.87
N GLU A 109 2.78 7.65 -8.27
CA GLU A 109 2.49 8.91 -7.53
C GLU A 109 0.98 9.12 -7.37
N LYS A 110 0.17 8.79 -8.40
CA LYS A 110 -1.30 8.82 -8.33
C LYS A 110 -1.88 7.84 -7.29
N GLN A 111 -1.49 6.56 -7.32
CA GLN A 111 -1.96 5.57 -6.36
C GLN A 111 -1.57 5.93 -4.92
N ALA A 112 -0.36 6.46 -4.72
CA ALA A 112 0.10 6.93 -3.42
C ALA A 112 -0.77 8.09 -2.90
N VAL A 113 -1.06 9.09 -3.73
CA VAL A 113 -1.95 10.21 -3.37
C VAL A 113 -3.37 9.72 -3.06
N ASP A 114 -3.99 8.97 -3.98
CA ASP A 114 -5.43 8.69 -3.91
C ASP A 114 -5.80 7.55 -2.94
N HIS A 115 -4.86 6.66 -2.62
CA HIS A 115 -5.15 5.43 -1.85
C HIS A 115 -4.29 5.24 -0.59
N ILE A 116 -3.22 6.03 -0.40
CA ILE A 116 -2.33 5.93 0.78
C ILE A 116 -2.33 7.26 1.54
N PHE A 117 -1.79 8.34 0.94
CA PHE A 117 -1.65 9.65 1.58
C PHE A 117 -2.97 10.35 1.88
N ARG A 118 -4.07 9.93 1.25
CA ARG A 118 -5.44 10.34 1.59
C ARG A 118 -5.85 9.94 3.02
N TYR A 119 -5.14 8.98 3.63
CA TYR A 119 -5.42 8.44 4.97
C TYR A 119 -4.25 8.62 5.95
N TRP A 120 -3.11 9.13 5.49
CA TRP A 120 -1.92 9.35 6.32
C TRP A 120 -1.96 10.73 6.96
N SER A 121 -1.29 10.89 8.11
CA SER A 121 -1.01 12.21 8.64
C SER A 121 -0.06 12.98 7.70
N PHE A 122 -0.08 14.31 7.78
CA PHE A 122 0.86 15.16 7.04
C PHE A 122 2.32 14.76 7.32
N GLU A 123 2.64 14.42 8.57
CA GLU A 123 3.96 13.99 9.01
C GLU A 123 4.41 12.67 8.37
N MET A 124 3.57 11.62 8.40
CA MET A 124 3.88 10.33 7.76
C MET A 124 4.12 10.49 6.26
N ALA A 125 3.28 11.27 5.58
CA ALA A 125 3.42 11.49 4.14
C ALA A 125 4.65 12.34 3.82
N ASN A 126 4.96 13.36 4.64
CA ASN A 126 6.15 14.19 4.52
C ASN A 126 7.42 13.35 4.67
N HIS A 127 7.46 12.44 5.65
CA HIS A 127 8.56 11.50 5.84
C HIS A 127 8.78 10.61 4.62
N ALA A 128 7.71 9.97 4.09
CA ALA A 128 7.81 9.14 2.89
C ALA A 128 8.18 9.95 1.63
N PHE A 129 7.76 11.20 1.53
CA PHE A 129 8.00 12.07 0.37
C PHE A 129 9.41 12.67 0.32
N LEU A 130 9.93 13.15 1.45
CA LEU A 130 11.23 13.85 1.48
C LEU A 130 12.40 12.92 1.12
N GLY A 131 12.21 11.60 1.22
CA GLY A 131 13.11 10.58 0.68
C GLY A 131 14.48 10.49 1.36
N ARG A 132 14.76 11.32 2.37
CA ARG A 132 15.96 11.28 3.21
C ARG A 132 15.98 10.01 4.03
N ASP A 133 14.86 9.73 4.69
CA ASP A 133 14.61 8.52 5.46
C ASP A 133 13.35 7.81 4.94
N ALA A 134 13.39 6.49 4.92
CA ALA A 134 12.23 5.70 4.53
C ALA A 134 11.27 5.61 5.72
N PHE A 135 9.96 5.75 5.51
CA PHE A 135 9.00 5.55 6.60
C PHE A 135 8.96 4.05 6.94
N ARG A 136 9.50 3.67 8.10
CA ARG A 136 9.82 2.29 8.49
C ARG A 136 8.87 1.66 9.51
N GLU A 137 8.04 2.47 10.17
CA GLU A 137 7.07 2.03 11.18
C GLU A 137 5.80 1.45 10.54
N LEU A 138 5.97 0.64 9.49
CA LEU A 138 4.87 0.10 8.71
C LEU A 138 4.60 -1.35 9.06
N VAL A 139 3.33 -1.62 9.33
CA VAL A 139 2.80 -2.97 9.43
C VAL A 139 2.20 -3.37 8.08
N ILE A 140 2.52 -4.58 7.63
CA ILE A 140 1.83 -5.24 6.54
C ILE A 140 1.15 -6.49 7.09
N TRP A 141 -0.12 -6.68 6.80
CA TRP A 141 -0.85 -7.93 7.01
C TRP A 141 -0.90 -8.70 5.70
N ASP A 142 -0.24 -9.86 5.65
CA ASP A 142 -0.35 -10.80 4.56
C ASP A 142 -1.59 -11.69 4.77
N VAL A 143 -2.64 -11.41 4.01
CA VAL A 143 -3.94 -12.11 4.04
C VAL A 143 -4.09 -13.10 2.87
N THR A 144 -2.97 -13.52 2.27
CA THR A 144 -2.95 -14.51 1.18
C THR A 144 -3.56 -15.85 1.59
N ALA A 145 -3.43 -16.25 2.86
CA ALA A 145 -3.93 -17.53 3.36
C ALA A 145 -5.46 -17.60 3.55
N LEU A 146 -6.18 -16.47 3.61
CA LEU A 146 -7.64 -16.46 3.79
C LEU A 146 -8.36 -17.00 2.54
N PRO A 147 -9.40 -17.86 2.66
CA PRO A 147 -10.11 -18.23 3.91
C PRO A 147 -9.38 -19.15 4.89
N VAL A 148 -8.48 -19.99 4.38
CA VAL A 148 -8.08 -21.27 4.99
C VAL A 148 -7.10 -21.12 6.16
N GLY A 149 -6.36 -20.02 6.24
CA GLY A 149 -5.39 -19.76 7.31
C GLY A 149 -5.32 -18.30 7.73
N GLU A 150 -4.64 -18.06 8.85
CA GLU A 150 -4.62 -16.75 9.53
C GLU A 150 -3.84 -15.65 8.77
N PRO A 151 -4.21 -14.37 8.95
CA PRO A 151 -3.41 -13.22 8.54
C PRO A 151 -2.03 -13.21 9.21
N VAL A 152 -0.96 -13.09 8.42
CA VAL A 152 0.41 -13.04 8.95
C VAL A 152 0.88 -11.60 9.04
N LYS A 153 1.24 -11.13 10.24
CA LYS A 153 1.86 -9.81 10.43
C LYS A 153 3.31 -9.83 9.94
N VAL A 154 3.62 -8.96 8.99
CA VAL A 154 4.97 -8.70 8.47
C VAL A 154 5.38 -7.29 8.88
N CYS A 155 6.41 -7.22 9.73
CA CYS A 155 7.07 -5.99 10.15
C CYS A 155 8.55 -6.31 10.32
N SER A 156 9.42 -5.69 9.52
CA SER A 156 10.85 -5.97 9.52
C SER A 156 11.66 -4.77 9.04
N ALA A 157 12.98 -4.81 9.21
CA ALA A 157 13.87 -3.75 8.70
C ALA A 157 13.86 -3.59 7.17
N SER A 158 13.33 -4.58 6.42
CA SER A 158 13.12 -4.51 4.96
C SER A 158 11.80 -3.83 4.57
N THR A 159 10.88 -3.68 5.52
CA THR A 159 9.60 -3.00 5.35
C THR A 159 9.78 -1.48 5.42
N PHE A 160 9.36 -0.76 4.38
CA PHE A 160 9.38 0.70 4.37
C PHE A 160 8.51 1.27 3.25
N PHE A 161 8.11 2.54 3.33
CA PHE A 161 7.55 3.30 2.21
C PHE A 161 8.33 4.61 2.00
N ARG A 162 8.74 4.88 0.75
CA ARG A 162 9.47 6.10 0.39
C ARG A 162 9.31 6.48 -1.07
N LYS A 163 9.52 7.75 -1.40
CA LYS A 163 9.61 8.23 -2.77
C LYS A 163 10.86 7.65 -3.46
N ALA A 164 10.71 7.18 -4.69
CA ALA A 164 11.81 6.75 -5.53
C ALA A 164 12.57 7.98 -6.07
N PRO A 165 13.91 8.05 -5.96
CA PRO A 165 14.66 9.27 -6.27
C PRO A 165 14.53 9.79 -7.70
N THR A 166 14.29 8.91 -8.67
CA THR A 166 14.38 9.22 -10.11
C THR A 166 13.04 9.22 -10.85
N SER A 167 12.04 8.48 -10.38
CA SER A 167 10.78 8.25 -11.12
C SER A 167 9.57 9.01 -10.58
N GLY A 168 9.70 9.70 -9.43
CA GLY A 168 8.58 10.40 -8.76
C GLY A 168 7.56 9.47 -8.08
N ASN A 169 7.51 8.21 -8.48
CA ASN A 169 6.76 7.11 -7.87
C ASN A 169 7.28 6.77 -6.47
N TYR A 170 6.63 5.83 -5.80
CA TYR A 170 6.96 5.36 -4.47
C TYR A 170 7.38 3.88 -4.49
N SER A 171 8.18 3.48 -3.51
CA SER A 171 8.60 2.10 -3.30
C SER A 171 8.13 1.62 -1.92
N LEU A 172 7.35 0.55 -1.91
CA LEU A 172 7.02 -0.24 -0.72
C LEU A 172 7.99 -1.42 -0.63
N GLY A 173 8.85 -1.44 0.39
CA GLY A 173 9.74 -2.58 0.68
C GLY A 173 8.96 -3.77 1.24
N LEU A 174 9.17 -4.95 0.65
CA LEU A 174 8.47 -6.21 0.96
C LEU A 174 9.45 -7.39 1.05
N GLY A 175 10.66 -7.18 1.58
CA GLY A 175 11.76 -8.17 1.58
C GLY A 175 11.34 -9.56 2.05
N ASP A 176 10.87 -9.63 3.30
CA ASP A 176 10.42 -10.85 3.96
C ASP A 176 9.24 -11.51 3.24
N LEU A 177 8.36 -10.71 2.64
CA LEU A 177 7.13 -11.19 2.02
C LEU A 177 7.42 -11.83 0.65
N VAL A 178 8.30 -11.21 -0.14
CA VAL A 178 8.79 -11.77 -1.41
C VAL A 178 9.45 -13.12 -1.21
N GLU A 179 10.26 -13.27 -0.16
CA GLU A 179 10.90 -14.53 0.22
C GLU A 179 9.88 -15.57 0.71
N ARG A 180 9.10 -15.25 1.75
CA ARG A 180 8.15 -16.20 2.38
C ARG A 180 7.08 -16.72 1.43
N ARG A 181 6.62 -15.90 0.48
CA ARG A 181 5.61 -16.31 -0.51
C ARG A 181 6.22 -16.81 -1.83
N GLY A 182 7.54 -16.75 -2.00
CA GLY A 182 8.22 -17.07 -3.26
C GLY A 182 7.62 -16.27 -4.41
N LEU A 183 7.52 -14.95 -4.27
CA LEU A 183 6.89 -14.09 -5.28
C LEU A 183 7.75 -14.02 -6.53
N GLY A 184 7.18 -14.41 -7.67
CA GLY A 184 7.83 -14.41 -8.97
C GLY A 184 7.49 -13.20 -9.84
N PRO A 185 8.26 -12.95 -10.91
CA PRO A 185 7.84 -12.02 -11.96
C PRO A 185 6.50 -12.49 -12.55
N LEU A 186 5.64 -11.53 -12.90
CA LEU A 186 4.27 -11.71 -13.39
C LEU A 186 3.25 -12.25 -12.38
N ASP A 187 3.64 -12.56 -11.13
CA ASP A 187 2.67 -12.79 -10.05
C ASP A 187 1.81 -11.54 -9.84
N GLU A 188 0.52 -11.73 -9.65
CA GLU A 188 -0.46 -10.66 -9.50
C GLU A 188 -0.80 -10.45 -8.03
N VAL A 189 -0.60 -9.22 -7.55
CA VAL A 189 -0.74 -8.86 -6.14
C VAL A 189 -1.75 -7.73 -5.95
N GLY A 190 -2.49 -7.83 -4.85
CA GLY A 190 -3.38 -6.80 -4.34
C GLY A 190 -2.80 -6.17 -3.09
N LEU A 191 -2.90 -4.85 -3.02
CA LEU A 191 -2.49 -4.03 -1.89
C LEU A 191 -3.57 -2.98 -1.61
N TYR A 192 -3.90 -2.76 -0.34
CA TYR A 192 -4.60 -1.57 0.10
C TYR A 192 -4.08 -1.09 1.45
N TRP A 193 -4.41 0.16 1.81
CA TRP A 193 -4.16 0.72 3.12
C TRP A 193 -5.46 0.69 3.93
N GLU A 194 -5.44 0.08 5.12
CA GLU A 194 -6.56 0.11 6.06
C GLU A 194 -6.35 1.25 7.06
N PRO A 195 -7.20 2.31 7.04
CA PRO A 195 -7.00 3.48 7.89
C PRO A 195 -7.07 3.16 9.38
N THR A 196 -8.03 2.32 9.78
CA THR A 196 -8.32 2.02 11.20
C THR A 196 -7.18 1.28 11.89
N GLN A 197 -6.45 0.42 11.15
CA GLN A 197 -5.30 -0.32 11.69
C GLN A 197 -3.95 0.36 11.40
N SER A 198 -3.93 1.46 10.64
CA SER A 198 -2.72 2.12 10.14
C SER A 198 -1.73 1.13 9.50
N ALA A 199 -2.26 0.24 8.65
CA ALA A 199 -1.52 -0.90 8.11
C ALA A 199 -1.82 -1.14 6.63
N PHE A 200 -0.84 -1.69 5.92
CA PHE A 200 -1.05 -2.25 4.58
C PHE A 200 -1.64 -3.66 4.69
N PHE A 201 -2.55 -3.99 3.79
CA PHE A 201 -3.04 -5.36 3.59
C PHE A 201 -2.58 -5.86 2.23
N PHE A 202 -1.90 -7.00 2.21
CA PHE A 202 -1.34 -7.64 1.03
C PHE A 202 -2.05 -8.97 0.75
N LYS A 203 -2.35 -9.24 -0.52
CA LYS A 203 -2.74 -10.57 -1.01
C LYS A 203 -2.05 -10.89 -2.32
N LEU A 204 -1.45 -12.08 -2.42
CA LEU A 204 -1.15 -12.69 -3.71
C LEU A 204 -2.48 -13.17 -4.32
N LEU A 205 -2.91 -12.53 -5.41
CA LEU A 205 -4.20 -12.77 -6.05
C LEU A 205 -4.12 -13.90 -7.07
N ARG A 206 -3.01 -13.98 -7.81
CA ARG A 206 -2.78 -15.02 -8.82
C ARG A 206 -1.29 -15.28 -8.98
N ARG A 207 -0.89 -16.55 -8.93
CA ARG A 207 0.46 -16.95 -9.33
C ARG A 207 0.57 -16.99 -10.84
N HIS A 208 1.69 -16.54 -11.37
CA HIS A 208 2.08 -16.87 -12.72
C HIS A 208 2.63 -18.30 -12.74
N ASN A 209 2.08 -19.16 -13.60
CA ASN A 209 2.60 -20.50 -13.81
C ASN A 209 3.94 -20.44 -14.55
N ASN A 210 5.01 -20.19 -13.79
CA ASN A 210 6.38 -20.31 -14.27
C ASN A 210 6.89 -21.74 -13.97
N PRO A 211 7.04 -22.62 -14.98
CA PRO A 211 7.48 -24.00 -14.76
C PRO A 211 8.90 -24.09 -14.17
N ALA A 212 9.73 -23.05 -14.28
CA ALA A 212 11.06 -23.01 -13.66
C ALA A 212 11.00 -22.88 -12.11
N ALA A 213 9.96 -22.27 -11.55
CA ALA A 213 9.82 -22.11 -10.09
C ALA A 213 9.47 -23.44 -9.40
N THR A 214 8.72 -24.31 -10.08
CA THR A 214 8.30 -25.63 -9.58
C THR A 214 9.48 -26.58 -9.33
N LEU A 215 10.59 -26.42 -10.05
CA LEU A 215 11.76 -27.30 -9.95
C LEU A 215 12.61 -27.04 -8.69
N LEU A 216 12.69 -25.78 -8.22
CA LEU A 216 13.51 -25.45 -7.05
C LEU A 216 12.92 -25.95 -5.72
N LEU A 217 11.60 -26.18 -5.65
CA LEU A 217 10.93 -26.72 -4.46
C LEU A 217 10.89 -28.26 -4.39
N ARG A 218 11.21 -28.96 -5.48
CA ARG A 218 11.30 -30.44 -5.51
C ARG A 218 12.73 -30.99 -5.34
N GLY A 219 13.75 -30.14 -5.44
CA GLY A 219 15.16 -30.56 -5.42
C GLY A 219 15.79 -30.81 -4.05
N SER A 220 15.05 -30.66 -2.93
CA SER A 220 15.61 -30.66 -1.57
C SER A 220 15.13 -31.84 -0.70
N ALA A 221 14.80 -32.98 -1.33
CA ALA A 221 14.40 -34.21 -0.66
C ALA A 221 15.13 -35.42 -1.28
N HIS A 222 16.42 -35.54 -0.98
CA HIS A 222 17.25 -36.75 -1.13
C HIS A 222 18.30 -36.77 -0.03
#